data_AF-A0A8K0CE29-F1
#
_entry.id   AF-A0A8K0CE29-F1
#
_cell.length_a   1.000
_cell.length_b   1.000
_cell.length_c   1.000
_cell.angle_alpha   90.00
_cell.angle_beta   90.00
_cell.angle_gamma   90.00
#
_symmetry.space_group_name_H-M   'P 1'
#
loop_
_entity.id
_entity.type
_entity.pdbx_description
1 polymer ?
#
loop_
_entity_poly.entity_id
_entity_poly.type
_entity_poly.pdbx_seq_one_letter_code
_entity_poly.pdbx_strand_id
1 'polypeptide(L)'
;MDTIKYWKQSVSTAELLELLEENEDVAPDCIYITPPDNQGWQNSCRLMMRLIDEINEDEDEEDKESKDKQGERKMMKNSKLIKKRHWTKGELQKSPESQTNVKRFPTIILSEDSEPLEFLELFLSSEVLETLVKNTVMYAVSKNCKLEVGNDEMLVFISILYISRCVPVPRRPMFWEGRSDTKNSLVSNSLRRNWFEDIFRYIHAADNNNLPKDDKMAKLRPLIEKVYTSL
;
A
#
# COMPACT_ATOMS: atom_id res chain seq x y z
N MET A 1 -23.46 33.74 -26.14
CA MET A 1 -22.94 32.42 -26.55
C MET A 1 -21.44 32.56 -26.59
N ASP A 2 -20.79 32.41 -25.44
CA ASP A 2 -19.35 32.57 -25.31
C ASP A 2 -18.71 31.19 -25.19
N THR A 3 -17.81 30.93 -26.13
CA THR A 3 -17.16 29.65 -26.34
C THR A 3 -16.15 29.42 -25.21
N ILE A 4 -16.48 28.54 -24.27
CA ILE A 4 -15.56 28.10 -23.21
C ILE A 4 -14.38 27.38 -23.88
N LYS A 5 -13.21 28.03 -23.87
CA LYS A 5 -11.94 27.43 -24.30
C LYS A 5 -11.50 26.44 -23.23
N TYR A 6 -11.73 25.16 -23.47
CA TYR A 6 -11.14 24.08 -22.69
C TYR A 6 -9.60 24.11 -22.84
N TRP A 7 -8.88 24.19 -21.73
CA TRP A 7 -7.42 24.05 -21.71
C TRP A 7 -6.99 22.59 -21.53
N LYS A 8 -5.97 22.20 -22.31
CA LYS A 8 -5.39 20.84 -22.42
C LYS A 8 -3.95 20.77 -21.89
N GLN A 9 -3.56 21.67 -20.99
CA GLN A 9 -2.18 21.73 -20.52
C GLN A 9 -2.10 21.42 -19.03
N SER A 10 -1.30 20.40 -18.69
CA SER A 10 -0.98 20.04 -17.31
C SER A 10 -0.12 21.13 -16.69
N VAL A 11 -0.51 21.59 -15.50
CA VAL A 11 0.16 22.67 -14.76
C VAL A 11 0.79 22.07 -13.51
N SER A 12 2.02 22.47 -13.19
CA SER A 12 2.72 22.03 -11.97
C SER A 12 2.14 22.68 -10.71
N THR A 13 2.43 22.12 -9.52
CA THR A 13 1.94 22.70 -8.25
C THR A 13 2.42 24.13 -8.00
N ALA A 14 3.62 24.48 -8.50
CA ALA A 14 4.16 25.84 -8.39
C ALA A 14 3.40 26.83 -9.30
N GLU A 15 3.16 26.45 -10.55
CA GLU A 15 2.38 27.26 -11.49
C GLU A 15 0.91 27.38 -11.05
N LEU A 16 0.35 26.36 -10.38
CA LEU A 16 -1.02 26.40 -9.86
C LEU A 16 -1.13 27.37 -8.67
N LEU A 17 -0.10 27.45 -7.82
CA LEU A 17 -0.04 28.43 -6.74
C LEU A 17 0.06 29.88 -7.28
N GLU A 18 0.87 30.11 -8.31
CA GLU A 18 0.93 31.42 -9.00
C GLU A 18 -0.41 31.80 -9.64
N LEU A 19 -1.10 30.84 -10.27
CA LEU A 19 -2.42 31.10 -10.89
C LEU A 19 -3.52 31.42 -9.88
N LEU A 20 -3.48 30.82 -8.69
CA LEU A 20 -4.41 31.10 -7.61
C LEU A 20 -4.13 32.45 -6.94
N GLU A 21 -2.86 32.89 -6.90
CA GLU A 21 -2.48 34.23 -6.45
C GLU A 21 -2.95 35.33 -7.42
N GLU A 22 -3.07 35.03 -8.71
CA GLU A 22 -3.50 36.00 -9.73
C GLU A 22 -5.03 36.05 -9.99
N ASN A 23 -5.79 34.99 -9.71
CA ASN A 23 -7.24 34.95 -9.92
C ASN A 23 -7.95 34.07 -8.88
N GLU A 24 -8.66 34.68 -7.93
CA GLU A 24 -9.40 33.98 -6.86
C GLU A 24 -10.57 33.09 -7.36
N ASP A 25 -11.04 33.26 -8.61
CA ASP A 25 -12.22 32.58 -9.14
C ASP A 25 -11.93 31.35 -10.04
N VAL A 26 -10.67 30.90 -10.14
CA VAL A 26 -10.31 29.76 -11.01
C VAL A 26 -10.20 28.47 -10.19
N ALA A 27 -11.28 27.69 -10.16
CA ALA A 27 -11.27 26.32 -9.64
C ALA A 27 -10.96 25.32 -10.78
N PRO A 28 -9.80 24.63 -10.79
CA PRO A 28 -9.49 23.65 -11.82
C PRO A 28 -10.30 22.35 -11.64
N ASP A 29 -10.85 21.82 -12.74
CA ASP A 29 -11.62 20.55 -12.77
C ASP A 29 -10.82 19.33 -12.30
N CYS A 30 -9.48 19.39 -12.32
CA CYS A 30 -8.62 18.36 -11.76
C CYS A 30 -7.25 18.93 -11.35
N ILE A 31 -6.79 18.55 -10.16
CA ILE A 31 -5.46 18.86 -9.63
C ILE A 31 -4.65 17.56 -9.68
N TYR A 32 -3.49 17.57 -10.35
CA TYR A 32 -2.55 16.46 -10.28
C TYR A 32 -1.27 16.94 -9.60
N ILE A 33 -1.00 16.38 -8.42
CA ILE A 33 0.20 16.70 -7.63
C ILE A 33 1.38 16.07 -8.35
N THR A 34 2.24 16.90 -8.95
CA THR A 34 3.53 16.45 -9.48
C THR A 34 4.38 15.91 -8.34
N PRO A 35 4.86 14.66 -8.40
CA PRO A 35 5.73 14.10 -7.36
C PRO A 35 6.98 14.98 -7.19
N PRO A 36 7.47 15.20 -5.96
CA PRO A 36 8.70 15.94 -5.73
C PRO A 36 9.89 15.31 -6.49
N ASP A 37 10.88 16.13 -6.82
CA ASP A 37 12.07 15.69 -7.55
C ASP A 37 12.67 14.40 -6.97
N ASN A 38 12.94 13.48 -7.90
CA ASN A 38 12.99 12.03 -7.72
C ASN A 38 14.10 11.52 -6.76
N GLN A 39 14.98 12.37 -6.23
CA GLN A 39 16.13 11.90 -5.46
C GLN A 39 15.78 11.41 -4.05
N GLY A 40 14.82 12.05 -3.37
CA GLY A 40 14.34 11.59 -2.05
C GLY A 40 13.45 10.35 -2.15
N TRP A 41 12.61 10.31 -3.19
CA TRP A 41 11.66 9.22 -3.43
C TRP A 41 12.33 7.96 -3.95
N GLN A 42 13.34 8.05 -4.83
CA GLN A 42 14.10 6.87 -5.29
C GLN A 42 14.72 6.09 -4.14
N ASN A 43 15.23 6.76 -3.11
CA ASN A 43 15.84 6.09 -1.96
C ASN A 43 14.78 5.43 -1.06
N SER A 44 13.62 6.08 -0.88
CA SER A 44 12.49 5.49 -0.17
C SER A 44 11.88 4.31 -0.93
N CYS A 45 11.73 4.41 -2.24
CA CYS A 45 11.26 3.32 -3.10
C CYS A 45 12.28 2.19 -3.16
N ARG A 46 13.59 2.46 -3.09
CA ARG A 46 14.62 1.43 -2.94
C ARG A 46 14.53 0.68 -1.61
N LEU A 47 14.24 1.37 -0.51
CA LEU A 47 14.02 0.72 0.79
C LEU A 47 12.72 -0.09 0.80
N MET A 48 11.63 0.46 0.24
CA MET A 48 10.37 -0.27 0.06
C MET A 48 10.53 -1.47 -0.87
N MET A 49 11.30 -1.36 -1.96
CA MET A 49 11.62 -2.47 -2.85
C MET A 49 12.49 -3.51 -2.14
N ARG A 50 13.47 -3.13 -1.32
CA ARG A 50 14.23 -4.10 -0.50
C ARG A 50 13.34 -4.84 0.49
N LEU A 51 12.40 -4.14 1.12
CA LEU A 51 11.39 -4.76 1.99
C LEU A 51 10.50 -5.75 1.21
N ILE A 52 10.16 -5.45 -0.05
CA ILE A 52 9.38 -6.35 -0.92
C ILE A 52 10.22 -7.53 -1.43
N ASP A 53 11.49 -7.31 -1.73
CA ASP A 53 12.42 -8.37 -2.13
C ASP A 53 12.65 -9.35 -0.96
N GLU A 54 12.79 -8.86 0.27
CA GLU A 54 12.80 -9.69 1.49
C GLU A 54 11.51 -10.52 1.64
N ILE A 55 10.32 -9.96 1.31
CA ILE A 55 9.05 -10.71 1.32
C ILE A 55 9.04 -11.85 0.29
N ASN A 56 9.48 -11.59 -0.94
CA ASN A 56 9.44 -12.58 -2.01
C ASN A 56 10.43 -13.73 -1.77
N GLU A 57 11.59 -13.44 -1.17
CA GLU A 57 12.57 -14.48 -0.79
C GLU A 57 12.00 -15.44 0.28
N ASP A 58 11.26 -14.92 1.27
CA ASP A 58 10.61 -15.73 2.29
C ASP A 58 9.42 -16.56 1.74
N GLU A 59 8.63 -16.02 0.80
CA GLU A 59 7.54 -16.75 0.12
C GLU A 59 8.07 -17.95 -0.70
N ASP A 60 9.20 -17.78 -1.42
CA ASP A 60 9.80 -18.81 -2.28
C ASP A 60 10.48 -19.96 -1.49
N GLU A 61 10.85 -19.73 -0.22
CA GLU A 61 11.42 -20.74 0.70
C GLU A 61 10.32 -21.59 1.36
N GLU A 62 9.24 -20.97 1.88
CA GLU A 62 8.15 -21.69 2.58
C GLU A 62 7.31 -22.59 1.63
N ASP A 63 7.14 -22.19 0.36
CA ASP A 63 6.46 -23.00 -0.66
C ASP A 63 7.25 -24.26 -1.07
N LYS A 64 8.53 -24.34 -0.73
CA LYS A 64 9.36 -25.55 -0.91
C LYS A 64 9.25 -26.50 0.28
N GLU A 65 9.18 -25.99 1.51
CA GLU A 65 9.18 -26.82 2.73
C GLU A 65 7.83 -27.54 2.95
N SER A 66 6.72 -26.97 2.47
CA SER A 66 5.38 -27.60 2.53
C SER A 66 5.18 -28.79 1.57
N LYS A 67 6.09 -29.00 0.60
CA LYS A 67 5.96 -30.07 -0.42
C LYS A 67 6.70 -31.37 -0.07
N ASP A 68 7.44 -31.42 1.04
CA ASP A 68 8.34 -32.54 1.34
C ASP A 68 7.68 -33.79 1.98
N LYS A 69 6.34 -33.88 2.00
CA LYS A 69 5.62 -35.03 2.58
C LYS A 69 4.67 -35.79 1.64
N GLN A 70 4.84 -35.70 0.31
CA GLN A 70 4.08 -36.58 -0.58
C GLN A 70 4.88 -37.07 -1.79
N GLY A 71 5.24 -38.35 -1.73
CA GLY A 71 5.64 -39.28 -2.80
C GLY A 71 6.21 -38.71 -4.10
N GLU A 72 7.46 -39.12 -4.40
CA GLU A 72 8.19 -38.88 -5.65
C GLU A 72 7.31 -39.04 -6.92
N ARG A 73 6.76 -37.92 -7.41
CA ARG A 73 6.34 -37.79 -8.80
C ARG A 73 7.43 -37.02 -9.53
N LYS A 74 8.06 -37.67 -10.51
CA LYS A 74 9.05 -37.05 -11.40
C LYS A 74 8.45 -35.79 -12.01
N MET A 75 8.90 -34.63 -11.52
CA MET A 75 8.43 -33.33 -11.96
C MET A 75 9.07 -33.02 -13.31
N MET A 76 8.29 -33.09 -14.40
CA MET A 76 8.66 -32.48 -15.66
C MET A 76 8.85 -30.97 -15.40
N LYS A 77 10.08 -30.49 -15.53
CA LYS A 77 10.43 -29.08 -15.42
C LYS A 77 9.77 -28.33 -16.58
N ASN A 78 8.54 -27.86 -16.38
CA ASN A 78 7.95 -26.84 -17.26
C ASN A 78 8.70 -25.53 -16.98
N SER A 79 9.79 -25.29 -17.70
CA SER A 79 10.39 -23.98 -17.78
C SER A 79 9.37 -23.06 -18.45
N LYS A 80 8.52 -22.41 -17.64
CA LYS A 80 7.71 -21.29 -18.13
C LYS A 80 8.72 -20.26 -18.65
N LEU A 81 8.89 -20.20 -19.97
CA LEU A 81 9.68 -19.18 -20.64
C LEU A 81 9.17 -17.83 -20.14
N ILE A 82 9.95 -17.17 -19.27
CA ILE A 82 9.66 -15.82 -18.84
C ILE A 82 9.69 -14.98 -20.10
N LYS A 83 8.50 -14.58 -20.59
CA LYS A 83 8.39 -13.71 -21.75
C LYS A 83 9.14 -12.43 -21.41
N LYS A 84 10.22 -12.15 -22.14
CA LYS A 84 10.92 -10.87 -22.06
C LYS A 84 9.89 -9.77 -22.30
N ARG A 85 9.66 -8.92 -21.31
CA ARG A 85 8.78 -7.76 -21.43
C ARG A 85 9.58 -6.66 -22.12
N HIS A 86 8.98 -6.03 -23.11
CA HIS A 86 9.55 -4.91 -23.83
C HIS A 86 8.78 -3.68 -23.39
N TRP A 87 9.46 -2.72 -22.75
CA TRP A 87 8.84 -1.44 -22.43
C TRP A 87 8.55 -0.71 -23.73
N THR A 88 7.28 -0.42 -23.98
CA THR A 88 6.86 0.40 -25.12
C THR A 88 6.46 1.77 -24.60
N LYS A 89 7.03 2.82 -25.19
CA LYS A 89 6.59 4.20 -24.92
C LYS A 89 5.20 4.37 -25.55
N GLY A 90 4.19 4.56 -24.72
CA GLY A 90 2.81 4.77 -25.15
C GLY A 90 1.99 5.36 -24.02
N GLU A 91 0.94 6.10 -24.37
CA GLU A 91 -0.03 6.56 -23.38
C GLU A 91 -0.86 5.38 -22.90
N LEU A 92 -1.18 5.36 -21.59
CA LEU A 92 -2.11 4.37 -21.03
C LEU A 92 -3.45 4.55 -21.74
N GLN A 93 -3.87 3.54 -22.52
CA GLN A 93 -5.19 3.57 -23.14
C GLN A 93 -6.23 3.57 -22.02
N LYS A 94 -7.03 4.65 -21.96
CA LYS A 94 -8.19 4.72 -21.09
C LYS A 94 -9.11 3.57 -21.47
N SER A 95 -9.40 2.67 -20.53
CA SER A 95 -10.42 1.64 -20.72
C SER A 95 -11.71 2.31 -21.24
N PRO A 96 -12.38 1.77 -22.27
CA PRO A 96 -13.55 2.44 -22.85
C PRO A 96 -14.72 2.61 -21.88
N GLU A 97 -14.72 1.93 -20.73
CA GLU A 97 -15.80 2.01 -19.74
C GLU A 97 -15.22 1.98 -18.33
N SER A 98 -14.73 3.12 -17.87
CA SER A 98 -14.96 3.50 -16.49
C SER A 98 -15.69 4.83 -16.57
N GLN A 99 -17.02 4.75 -16.73
CA GLN A 99 -17.87 5.84 -16.29
C GLN A 99 -17.42 6.12 -14.86
N THR A 100 -16.69 7.21 -14.70
CA THR A 100 -16.37 7.78 -13.41
C THR A 100 -17.69 8.27 -12.85
N ASN A 101 -18.53 7.35 -12.37
CA ASN A 101 -19.31 7.61 -11.18
C ASN A 101 -18.27 7.81 -10.08
N VAL A 102 -17.60 8.98 -10.11
CA VAL A 102 -16.96 9.54 -8.93
C VAL A 102 -18.15 9.70 -8.01
N LYS A 103 -18.40 8.69 -7.18
CA LYS A 103 -19.20 8.89 -5.98
C LYS A 103 -18.58 10.13 -5.38
N ARG A 104 -19.34 11.23 -5.30
CA ARG A 104 -18.90 12.44 -4.63
C ARG A 104 -18.26 11.95 -3.33
N PHE A 105 -16.98 12.27 -3.16
CA PHE A 105 -16.32 12.05 -1.88
C PHE A 105 -17.29 12.59 -0.81
N PRO A 106 -17.58 11.82 0.25
CA PRO A 106 -18.42 12.26 1.33
C PRO A 106 -17.85 13.58 1.80
N THR A 107 -18.73 14.46 2.25
CA THR A 107 -18.31 15.71 2.86
C THR A 107 -17.50 15.36 4.10
N ILE A 108 -16.18 15.30 3.96
CA ILE A 108 -15.24 15.13 5.06
C ILE A 108 -15.33 16.42 5.87
N ILE A 109 -15.87 16.34 7.08
CA ILE A 109 -15.95 17.46 8.01
C ILE A 109 -14.72 17.41 8.91
N LEU A 110 -13.53 17.53 8.32
CA LEU A 110 -12.31 17.79 9.08
C LEU A 110 -12.01 19.28 8.95
N SER A 111 -11.63 19.91 10.05
CA SER A 111 -11.16 21.29 10.08
C SER A 111 -9.66 21.32 10.28
N GLU A 112 -9.07 22.52 10.22
CA GLU A 112 -7.67 22.71 10.60
C GLU A 112 -7.39 22.36 12.07
N ASP A 113 -8.43 22.37 12.91
CA ASP A 113 -8.35 22.03 14.33
C ASP A 113 -8.49 20.52 14.61
N SER A 114 -8.80 19.71 13.59
CA SER A 114 -8.90 18.25 13.72
C SER A 114 -7.56 17.63 14.10
N GLU A 115 -7.60 16.61 14.97
CA GLU A 115 -6.37 15.90 15.33
C GLU A 115 -5.81 15.12 14.11
N PRO A 116 -4.48 15.03 13.94
CA PRO A 116 -3.88 14.25 12.85
C PRO A 116 -4.36 12.80 12.75
N LEU A 117 -4.79 12.22 13.88
CA LEU A 117 -5.36 10.87 13.92
C LEU A 117 -6.69 10.79 13.18
N GLU A 118 -7.55 11.82 13.27
CA GLU A 118 -8.86 11.85 12.60
C GLU A 118 -8.71 11.76 11.09
N PHE A 119 -7.68 12.40 10.53
CA PHE A 119 -7.34 12.29 9.10
C PHE A 119 -6.92 10.87 8.72
N LEU A 120 -6.21 10.17 9.59
CA LEU A 120 -5.76 8.79 9.34
C LEU A 120 -6.94 7.81 9.39
N GLU A 121 -7.87 8.01 10.32
CA GLU A 121 -9.06 7.18 10.50
C GLU A 121 -10.01 7.23 9.29
N LEU A 122 -9.96 8.28 8.46
CA LEU A 122 -10.67 8.32 7.18
C LEU A 122 -10.27 7.18 6.24
N PHE A 123 -8.99 6.80 6.26
CA PHE A 123 -8.43 5.76 5.38
C PHE A 123 -8.28 4.42 6.11
N LEU A 124 -8.02 4.44 7.42
CA LEU A 124 -7.87 3.27 8.28
C LEU A 124 -9.11 3.09 9.16
N SER A 125 -10.29 3.11 8.54
CA SER A 125 -11.55 2.87 9.24
C SER A 125 -11.56 1.49 9.91
N SER A 126 -12.41 1.30 10.92
CA SER A 126 -12.56 0.00 11.59
C SER A 126 -12.84 -1.13 10.60
N GLU A 127 -13.63 -0.89 9.55
CA GLU A 127 -13.91 -1.89 8.51
C GLU A 127 -12.65 -2.28 7.71
N VAL A 128 -11.78 -1.31 7.42
CA VAL A 128 -10.51 -1.53 6.73
C VAL A 128 -9.58 -2.38 7.61
N LEU A 129 -9.45 -2.01 8.89
CA LEU A 129 -8.64 -2.76 9.85
C LEU A 129 -9.15 -4.19 10.05
N GLU A 130 -10.47 -4.37 10.22
CA GLU A 130 -11.09 -5.69 10.35
C GLU A 130 -10.86 -6.56 9.12
N THR A 131 -10.92 -5.96 7.92
CA THR A 131 -10.65 -6.67 6.66
C THR A 131 -9.21 -7.14 6.60
N LEU A 132 -8.25 -6.30 7.00
CA LEU A 132 -6.84 -6.66 7.05
C LEU A 132 -6.57 -7.75 8.09
N VAL A 133 -7.09 -7.59 9.31
CA VAL A 133 -6.95 -8.57 10.39
C VAL A 133 -7.51 -9.92 9.97
N LYS A 134 -8.76 -9.95 9.48
CA LYS A 134 -9.41 -11.19 9.05
C LYS A 134 -8.60 -11.93 8.00
N ASN A 135 -8.20 -11.25 6.94
CA ASN A 135 -7.49 -11.87 5.83
C ASN A 135 -6.06 -12.30 6.23
N THR A 136 -5.40 -11.54 7.09
CA THR A 136 -4.09 -11.87 7.67
C THR A 136 -4.14 -13.14 8.53
N VAL A 137 -5.12 -13.23 9.43
CA VAL A 137 -5.33 -14.43 10.27
C VAL A 137 -5.70 -15.63 9.41
N MET A 138 -6.60 -15.47 8.43
CA MET A 138 -6.96 -16.54 7.49
C MET A 138 -5.74 -17.07 6.72
N TYR A 139 -4.86 -16.18 6.26
CA TYR A 139 -3.65 -16.58 5.56
C TYR A 139 -2.67 -17.31 6.50
N ALA A 140 -2.43 -16.81 7.71
CA ALA A 140 -1.58 -17.48 8.69
C ALA A 140 -2.08 -18.92 8.96
N VAL A 141 -3.39 -19.10 9.17
CA VAL A 141 -4.00 -20.42 9.36
C VAL A 141 -3.80 -21.32 8.14
N SER A 142 -3.89 -20.78 6.92
CA SER A 142 -3.64 -21.55 5.69
C SER A 142 -2.18 -22.04 5.58
N LYS A 143 -1.25 -21.32 6.20
CA LYS A 143 0.16 -21.70 6.34
C LYS A 143 0.44 -22.49 7.62
N ASN A 144 -0.60 -23.00 8.28
CA ASN A 144 -0.52 -23.77 9.53
C ASN A 144 0.16 -23.00 10.68
N CYS A 145 0.09 -21.67 10.65
CA CYS A 145 0.54 -20.77 11.70
C CYS A 145 -0.66 -20.24 12.49
N LYS A 146 -0.54 -20.21 13.82
CA LYS A 146 -1.53 -19.60 14.69
C LYS A 146 -1.13 -18.14 14.95
N LEU A 147 -1.73 -17.21 14.22
CA LEU A 147 -1.60 -15.77 14.42
C LEU A 147 -2.92 -15.20 14.96
N GLU A 148 -2.86 -14.52 16.11
CA GLU A 148 -4.02 -13.86 16.73
C GLU A 148 -3.73 -12.34 16.78
N VAL A 149 -3.90 -11.65 15.66
CA VAL A 149 -3.70 -10.20 15.58
C VAL A 149 -5.04 -9.46 15.77
N GLY A 150 -5.06 -8.44 16.62
CA GLY A 150 -6.21 -7.55 16.82
C GLY A 150 -6.18 -6.29 15.96
N ASN A 151 -7.28 -5.51 15.96
CA ASN A 151 -7.34 -4.22 15.26
C ASN A 151 -6.33 -3.21 15.82
N ASP A 152 -6.15 -3.15 17.14
CA ASP A 152 -5.20 -2.23 17.78
C ASP A 152 -3.76 -2.56 17.39
N GLU A 153 -3.40 -3.85 17.36
CA GLU A 153 -2.08 -4.30 16.94
C GLU A 153 -1.84 -4.05 15.46
N MET A 154 -2.87 -4.22 14.63
CA MET A 154 -2.82 -3.88 13.20
C MET A 154 -2.62 -2.38 13.00
N LEU A 155 -3.29 -1.53 13.77
CA LEU A 155 -3.11 -0.08 13.72
C LEU A 155 -1.69 0.32 14.16
N VAL A 156 -1.17 -0.27 15.23
CA VAL A 156 0.23 -0.05 15.66
C VAL A 156 1.22 -0.53 14.59
N PHE A 157 0.98 -1.69 13.98
CA PHE A 157 1.79 -2.21 12.88
C PHE A 157 1.84 -1.22 11.71
N ILE A 158 0.69 -0.72 11.24
CA ILE A 158 0.60 0.27 10.16
C ILE A 158 1.29 1.59 10.57
N SER A 159 1.13 2.00 11.84
CA SER A 159 1.80 3.19 12.38
C SER A 159 3.33 3.07 12.34
N ILE A 160 3.87 1.89 12.63
CA ILE A 160 5.32 1.62 12.51
C ILE A 160 5.77 1.68 11.05
N LEU A 161 4.95 1.18 10.10
CA LEU A 161 5.23 1.34 8.67
C LEU A 161 5.29 2.82 8.28
N TYR A 162 4.40 3.66 8.81
CA TYR A 162 4.44 5.11 8.59
C TYR A 162 5.70 5.75 9.18
N ILE A 163 6.07 5.42 10.42
CA ILE A 163 7.30 5.92 11.07
C ILE A 163 8.54 5.54 10.25
N SER A 164 8.56 4.34 9.66
CA SER A 164 9.69 3.87 8.86
C SER A 164 9.97 4.74 7.62
N ARG A 165 8.96 5.46 7.13
CA ARG A 165 9.08 6.42 6.03
C ARG A 165 9.75 7.72 6.48
N CYS A 166 9.49 8.15 7.71
CA CYS A 166 10.01 9.39 8.29
C CYS A 166 11.43 9.21 8.85
N VAL A 167 11.71 8.05 9.45
CA VAL A 167 12.99 7.72 10.06
C VAL A 167 13.59 6.52 9.32
N PRO A 168 14.24 6.75 8.16
CA PRO A 168 14.79 5.65 7.38
C PRO A 168 15.98 5.02 8.09
N VAL A 169 15.93 3.71 8.27
CA VAL A 169 17.06 2.89 8.77
C VAL A 169 17.45 1.86 7.71
N PRO A 170 18.75 1.48 7.61
CA PRO A 170 19.19 0.49 6.63
C PRO A 170 18.48 -0.86 6.71
N ARG A 171 18.08 -1.27 7.92
CA ARG A 171 17.40 -2.53 8.20
C ARG A 171 16.31 -2.29 9.24
N ARG A 172 15.07 -2.67 8.94
CA ARG A 172 13.92 -2.49 9.85
C ARG A 172 14.16 -3.00 11.29
N PRO A 173 14.82 -4.15 11.53
CA PRO A 173 15.16 -4.60 12.88
C PRO A 173 15.90 -3.58 13.76
N MET A 174 16.57 -2.59 13.16
CA MET A 174 17.30 -1.54 13.86
C MET A 174 16.42 -0.72 14.78
N PHE A 175 15.12 -0.57 14.49
CA PHE A 175 14.19 0.13 15.39
C PHE A 175 14.12 -0.51 16.79
N TRP A 176 14.41 -1.80 16.92
CA TRP A 176 14.42 -2.56 18.17
C TRP A 176 15.83 -2.86 18.71
N GLU A 177 16.89 -2.37 18.06
CA GLU A 177 18.25 -2.54 18.57
C GLU A 177 18.45 -1.75 19.87
N GLY A 178 19.41 -2.19 20.69
CA GLY A 178 19.75 -1.52 21.94
C GLY A 178 20.67 -0.31 21.78
N ARG A 179 21.13 0.00 20.57
CA ARG A 179 22.11 1.07 20.33
C ARG A 179 21.41 2.42 20.31
N SER A 180 22.01 3.44 20.90
CA SER A 180 21.40 4.76 21.05
C SER A 180 21.15 5.51 19.73
N ASP A 181 21.90 5.15 18.68
CA ASP A 181 21.83 5.74 17.35
C ASP A 181 20.78 5.08 16.43
N THR A 182 20.29 3.90 16.79
CA THR A 182 19.32 3.14 15.97
C THR A 182 18.00 2.84 16.69
N LYS A 183 18.02 2.75 18.02
CA LYS A 183 16.84 2.46 18.83
C LYS A 183 15.77 3.53 18.65
N ASN A 184 14.58 3.11 18.26
CA ASN A 184 13.40 3.98 18.30
C ASN A 184 12.51 3.53 19.46
N SER A 185 12.51 4.30 20.55
CA SER A 185 11.76 3.98 21.76
C SER A 185 10.26 3.92 21.53
N LEU A 186 9.71 4.75 20.63
CA LEU A 186 8.29 4.69 20.27
C LEU A 186 7.98 3.33 19.64
N VAL A 187 8.71 2.95 18.60
CA VAL A 187 8.52 1.66 17.90
C VAL A 187 8.75 0.47 18.85
N SER A 188 9.87 0.46 19.58
CA SER A 188 10.26 -0.69 20.41
C SER A 188 9.32 -0.93 21.59
N ASN A 189 8.68 0.14 22.09
CA ASN A 189 7.74 0.05 23.20
C ASN A 189 6.31 -0.27 22.71
N SER A 190 5.93 0.15 21.50
CA SER A 190 4.59 -0.06 20.96
C SER A 190 4.34 -1.50 20.48
N LEU A 191 5.33 -2.14 19.85
CA LEU A 191 5.18 -3.52 19.35
C LEU A 191 6.50 -4.29 19.51
N ARG A 192 6.43 -5.58 19.86
CA ARG A 192 7.64 -6.41 19.96
C ARG A 192 8.18 -6.72 18.56
N ARG A 193 9.50 -6.79 18.41
CA ARG A 193 10.16 -7.10 17.12
C ARG A 193 9.58 -8.34 16.45
N ASN A 194 9.61 -9.49 17.14
CA ASN A 194 9.15 -10.76 16.55
C ASN A 194 7.68 -10.70 16.18
N TRP A 195 6.86 -10.03 16.98
CA TRP A 195 5.43 -9.89 16.70
C TRP A 195 5.17 -9.00 15.48
N PHE A 196 5.92 -7.90 15.33
CA PHE A 196 5.92 -7.11 14.10
C PHE A 196 6.27 -7.98 12.90
N GLU A 197 7.34 -8.78 12.98
CA GLU A 197 7.79 -9.64 11.88
C GLU A 197 6.76 -10.73 11.54
N ASP A 198 6.09 -11.31 12.53
CA ASP A 198 5.01 -12.28 12.32
C ASP A 198 3.83 -11.63 11.58
N ILE A 199 3.37 -10.45 12.02
CA ILE A 199 2.32 -9.70 11.32
C ILE A 199 2.77 -9.34 9.90
N PHE A 200 4.01 -8.86 9.75
CA PHE A 200 4.57 -8.46 8.46
C PHE A 200 4.62 -9.63 7.46
N ARG A 201 4.94 -10.84 7.92
CA ARG A 201 4.99 -12.04 7.09
C ARG A 201 3.61 -12.46 6.57
N TYR A 202 2.58 -12.36 7.41
CA TYR A 202 1.26 -12.90 7.07
C TYR A 202 0.26 -11.84 6.60
N ILE A 203 0.63 -10.55 6.58
CA ILE A 203 -0.28 -9.45 6.20
C ILE A 203 -0.96 -9.71 4.84
N HIS A 204 -2.29 -9.75 4.84
CA HIS A 204 -3.08 -10.02 3.65
C HIS A 204 -4.30 -9.10 3.57
N ALA A 205 -4.62 -8.69 2.34
CA ALA A 205 -5.75 -7.79 2.04
C ALA A 205 -6.94 -8.50 1.39
N ALA A 206 -6.79 -9.77 1.00
CA ALA A 206 -7.82 -10.56 0.34
C ALA A 206 -7.74 -12.04 0.72
N ASP A 207 -8.85 -12.77 0.55
CA ASP A 207 -8.89 -14.23 0.69
C ASP A 207 -8.30 -14.91 -0.55
N ASN A 208 -7.12 -15.52 -0.39
CA ASN A 208 -6.42 -16.23 -1.45
C ASN A 208 -7.20 -17.43 -2.02
N ASN A 209 -8.17 -17.99 -1.29
CA ASN A 209 -8.96 -19.13 -1.75
C ASN A 209 -10.08 -18.74 -2.72
N ASN A 210 -10.46 -17.46 -2.75
CA ASN A 210 -11.62 -16.98 -3.51
C ASN A 210 -11.28 -15.74 -4.36
N LEU A 211 -10.11 -15.75 -5.01
CA LEU A 211 -9.69 -14.65 -5.88
C LEU A 211 -10.26 -14.77 -7.31
N PRO A 212 -10.87 -13.69 -7.86
CA PRO A 212 -11.24 -13.64 -9.27
C PRO A 212 -10.01 -13.74 -10.18
N LYS A 213 -10.05 -14.65 -11.17
CA LYS A 213 -8.92 -14.93 -12.08
C LYS A 213 -8.74 -13.89 -13.18
N ASP A 214 -9.81 -13.17 -13.47
CA ASP A 214 -9.93 -12.11 -14.47
C ASP A 214 -9.50 -10.73 -13.93
N ASP A 215 -9.49 -10.54 -12.61
CA ASP A 215 -9.01 -9.32 -11.97
C ASP A 215 -7.53 -9.41 -11.59
N LYS A 216 -6.69 -8.63 -12.28
CA LYS A 216 -5.25 -8.53 -11.99
C LYS A 216 -4.95 -7.91 -10.62
N MET A 217 -5.88 -7.17 -10.04
CA MET A 217 -5.75 -6.52 -8.73
C MET A 217 -6.53 -7.26 -7.63
N ALA A 218 -6.98 -8.49 -7.87
CA ALA A 218 -7.81 -9.25 -6.94
C ALA A 218 -7.29 -9.28 -5.49
N LYS A 219 -5.96 -9.31 -5.29
CA LYS A 219 -5.33 -9.31 -3.96
C LYS A 219 -5.49 -8.00 -3.18
N LEU A 220 -5.70 -6.87 -3.86
CA LEU A 220 -5.82 -5.54 -3.25
C LEU A 220 -7.23 -4.96 -3.39
N ARG A 221 -8.04 -5.51 -4.30
CA ARG A 221 -9.39 -5.04 -4.59
C ARG A 221 -10.25 -4.88 -3.32
N PRO A 222 -10.29 -5.85 -2.38
CA PRO A 222 -11.14 -5.72 -1.19
C PRO A 222 -10.73 -4.52 -0.32
N LEU A 223 -9.43 -4.29 -0.16
CA LEU A 223 -8.91 -3.16 0.60
C LEU A 223 -9.26 -1.83 -0.09
N ILE A 224 -9.04 -1.74 -1.40
CA ILE A 224 -9.33 -0.54 -2.19
C ILE A 224 -10.83 -0.19 -2.14
N GLU A 225 -11.70 -1.18 -2.31
CA GLU A 225 -13.15 -1.00 -2.23
C GLU A 225 -13.60 -0.55 -0.83
N LYS A 226 -12.98 -1.08 0.22
CA LYS A 226 -13.26 -0.67 1.61
C LYS A 226 -12.84 0.76 1.88
N VAL A 227 -11.66 1.18 1.41
CA VAL A 227 -11.22 2.57 1.52
C VAL A 227 -12.15 3.50 0.74
N TYR A 228 -12.53 3.16 -0.50
CA TYR A 228 -13.45 3.99 -1.29
C TYR A 228 -14.90 4.00 -0.78
N THR A 229 -15.30 3.03 0.02
CA THR A 229 -16.63 3.02 0.65
C THR A 229 -16.64 3.76 1.98
N SER A 230 -15.48 3.86 2.64
CA SER A 230 -15.30 4.64 3.86
C SER A 230 -15.14 6.14 3.56
N LEU A 231 -14.62 6.45 2.36
CA LEU A 231 -14.59 7.76 1.72
C LEU A 231 -15.72 7.86 0.68
#